data_AF-A0A0J9YD78-F1
#
_entry.id   AF-A0A0J9YD78-F1
#
_cell.length_a   1.000
_cell.length_b   1.000
_cell.length_c   1.000
_cell.angle_alpha   90.00
_cell.angle_beta   90.00
_cell.angle_gamma   90.00
#
_symmetry.space_group_name_H-M   'P 1'
#
loop_
_entity.id
_entity.type
_entity.pdbx_description
1 polymer ?
#
loop_
_entity_poly.entity_id
_entity_poly.type
_entity_poly.pdbx_seq_one_letter_code
_entity_poly.pdbx_strand_id
1 'polypeptide(L)'
;LANALQPGSVKKINTSAMAFKQMENISFFLSFAEKHIAKSELFQTVDLFEGQDPNAVVVCLSSLARKSEELFGKPGLGPKLSEIVILNKDNKE
;
A
#
# COMPACT_ATOMS: atom_id res chain seq x y z
N LEU A 1 -2.88 8.06 -4.19
CA LEU A 1 -3.17 6.64 -3.90
C LEU A 1 -3.98 6.44 -2.61
N ALA A 2 -3.50 6.83 -1.42
CA ALA A 2 -4.20 6.59 -0.14
C ALA A 2 -5.70 6.96 -0.16
N ASN A 3 -6.06 8.21 -0.51
CA ASN A 3 -7.46 8.63 -0.64
C ASN A 3 -8.27 7.89 -1.72
N ALA A 4 -7.57 7.35 -2.72
CA ALA A 4 -8.19 6.53 -3.75
C ALA A 4 -8.43 5.10 -3.28
N LEU A 5 -7.72 4.59 -2.28
CA LEU A 5 -8.01 3.29 -1.65
C LEU A 5 -9.05 3.45 -0.55
N GLN A 6 -8.86 4.43 0.33
CA GLN A 6 -9.77 4.74 1.41
C GLN A 6 -10.03 6.25 1.45
N PRO A 7 -11.25 6.71 1.14
CA PRO A 7 -11.58 8.12 1.16
C PRO A 7 -11.29 8.77 2.53
N GLY A 8 -10.68 9.95 2.52
CA GLY A 8 -10.41 10.73 3.72
C GLY A 8 -9.19 10.31 4.54
N SER A 9 -8.42 9.31 4.09
CA SER A 9 -7.18 8.87 4.78
C SER A 9 -6.11 9.95 4.87
N VAL A 10 -6.01 10.81 3.86
CA VAL A 10 -5.12 11.98 3.81
C VAL A 10 -5.99 13.21 3.64
N LYS A 11 -6.21 13.97 4.72
CA LYS A 11 -7.09 15.15 4.71
C LYS A 11 -6.49 16.35 3.99
N LYS A 12 -5.17 16.50 4.04
CA LYS A 12 -4.42 17.64 3.51
C LYS A 12 -3.50 17.17 2.40
N ILE A 13 -3.64 17.75 1.21
CA ILE A 13 -2.77 17.50 0.07
C ILE A 13 -2.07 18.82 -0.26
N ASN A 14 -0.75 18.86 -0.15
CA ASN A 14 0.02 20.03 -0.53
C ASN A 14 0.28 20.02 -2.04
N THR A 15 0.07 21.15 -2.71
CA THR A 15 0.29 21.32 -4.16
C THR A 15 1.50 22.19 -4.50
N SER A 16 2.16 22.77 -3.50
CA SER A 16 3.36 23.60 -3.68
C SER A 16 4.56 22.77 -4.12
N ALA A 17 5.41 23.38 -4.95
CA ALA A 17 6.70 22.80 -5.39
C ALA A 17 7.80 22.83 -4.31
N MET A 18 7.52 23.39 -3.13
CA MET A 18 8.49 23.42 -2.03
C MET A 18 8.81 22.00 -1.53
N ALA A 19 10.11 21.68 -1.38
CA ALA A 19 10.59 20.35 -0.99
C ALA A 19 9.89 19.79 0.27
N PHE A 20 9.83 20.57 1.35
CA PHE A 20 9.19 20.13 2.60
C PHE A 20 7.69 19.81 2.45
N LYS A 21 7.00 20.44 1.49
CA LYS A 21 5.59 20.16 1.19
C LYS A 21 5.41 18.85 0.44
N GLN A 22 6.32 18.54 -0.48
CA GLN A 22 6.35 17.27 -1.18
C GLN A 22 6.69 16.13 -0.19
N MET A 23 7.70 16.33 0.66
CA MET A 23 8.05 15.39 1.73
C MET A 23 6.89 15.19 2.73
N GLU A 24 6.15 16.24 3.10
CA GLU A 24 4.95 16.14 3.96
C GLU A 24 3.87 15.24 3.32
N ASN A 25 3.64 15.33 2.01
CA ASN A 25 2.71 14.45 1.30
C ASN A 25 3.16 12.97 1.32
N ILE A 26 4.46 12.72 1.18
CA ILE A 26 5.03 11.36 1.26
C ILE A 26 4.81 10.80 2.67
N SER A 27 5.09 11.60 3.70
CA SER A 27 4.84 11.21 5.10
C SER A 27 3.37 10.88 5.36
N PHE A 28 2.41 11.67 4.83
CA PHE A 28 0.99 11.36 4.95
C PHE A 28 0.60 10.02 4.30
N PHE A 29 1.21 9.70 3.15
CA PHE A 29 1.03 8.39 2.52
C PHE A 29 1.62 7.27 3.37
N LEU A 30 2.82 7.44 3.91
CA LEU A 30 3.48 6.42 4.75
C LEU A 30 2.71 6.15 6.05
N SER A 31 2.16 7.18 6.71
CA SER A 31 1.28 7.01 7.88
C SER A 31 -0.02 6.28 7.56
N PHE A 32 -0.51 6.36 6.32
CA PHE A 32 -1.61 5.52 5.86
C PHE A 32 -1.15 4.09 5.62
N ALA A 33 -0.04 3.90 4.91
CA ALA A 33 0.49 2.57 4.55
C ALA A 33 0.84 1.74 5.79
N GLU A 34 1.43 2.35 6.81
CA GLU A 34 1.78 1.74 8.10
C GLU A 34 0.62 0.96 8.75
N LYS A 35 -0.62 1.40 8.54
CA LYS A 35 -1.80 0.78 9.14
C LYS A 35 -2.20 -0.54 8.47
N HIS A 36 -1.66 -0.80 7.28
CA HIS A 36 -2.14 -1.89 6.41
C HIS A 36 -1.02 -2.87 6.03
N ILE A 37 0.25 -2.47 6.04
CA ILE A 37 1.40 -3.33 5.67
C ILE A 37 2.45 -3.40 6.78
N ALA A 38 3.39 -4.35 6.66
CA ALA A 38 4.46 -4.48 7.65
C ALA A 38 5.44 -3.30 7.57
N LYS A 39 6.00 -2.89 8.72
CA LYS A 39 6.98 -1.78 8.76
C LYS A 39 8.23 -2.05 7.92
N SER A 40 8.63 -3.30 7.78
CA SER A 40 9.74 -3.73 6.92
C SER A 40 9.47 -3.53 5.42
N GLU A 41 8.21 -3.34 5.04
CA GLU A 41 7.79 -3.08 3.66
C GLU A 41 7.54 -1.59 3.41
N LEU A 42 7.71 -0.72 4.41
CA LEU A 42 7.64 0.74 4.24
C LEU A 42 8.98 1.27 3.72
N PHE A 43 8.91 2.25 2.84
CA PHE A 43 10.05 3.07 2.44
C PHE A 43 10.16 4.33 3.32
N GLN A 44 11.30 5.00 3.27
CA GLN A 44 11.57 6.29 3.90
C GLN A 44 11.34 7.44 2.92
N THR A 45 11.03 8.64 3.40
CA THR A 45 10.76 9.81 2.54
C THR A 45 11.86 10.05 1.49
N VAL A 46 13.13 9.89 1.87
CA VAL A 46 14.30 10.08 0.98
C VAL A 46 14.36 9.05 -0.15
N ASP A 47 13.87 7.82 0.07
CA ASP A 47 13.86 6.76 -0.93
C ASP A 47 13.06 7.16 -2.17
N LEU A 48 11.98 7.92 -1.98
CA LEU A 48 11.16 8.47 -3.04
C LEU A 48 11.56 9.90 -3.43
N PHE A 49 11.80 10.79 -2.47
CA PHE A 49 12.03 12.20 -2.74
C PHE A 49 13.39 12.46 -3.40
N GLU A 50 14.45 11.81 -2.91
CA GLU A 50 15.82 11.94 -3.45
C GLU A 50 16.19 10.75 -4.35
N GLY A 51 15.31 9.75 -4.45
CA GLY A 51 15.53 8.56 -5.27
C GLY A 51 16.58 7.62 -4.70
N GLN A 52 16.78 7.61 -3.38
CA GLN A 52 17.81 6.80 -2.72
C GLN A 52 17.58 5.29 -2.89
N ASP A 53 16.32 4.83 -2.79
CA ASP A 53 15.95 3.43 -3.01
C ASP A 53 14.54 3.29 -3.65
N PRO A 54 14.44 3.39 -4.99
CA PRO A 54 13.18 3.20 -5.68
C PRO A 54 12.59 1.78 -5.53
N ASN A 55 13.42 0.77 -5.22
CA ASN A 55 12.92 -0.59 -5.04
C ASN A 55 12.09 -0.70 -3.76
N ALA A 56 12.50 -0.05 -2.67
CA ALA A 56 11.71 0.02 -1.44
C ALA A 56 10.31 0.63 -1.71
N VAL A 57 10.22 1.65 -2.57
CA VAL A 57 8.95 2.25 -2.98
C VAL A 57 8.07 1.24 -3.72
N VAL A 58 8.64 0.50 -4.68
CA VAL A 58 7.91 -0.53 -5.43
C VAL A 58 7.43 -1.66 -4.52
N VAL A 59 8.25 -2.10 -3.56
CA VAL A 59 7.88 -3.11 -2.56
C VAL A 59 6.67 -2.64 -1.74
N CYS A 60 6.73 -1.42 -1.19
CA CYS A 60 5.62 -0.84 -0.43
C CYS A 60 4.31 -0.79 -1.23
N LEU A 61 4.38 -0.31 -2.48
CA LEU A 61 3.22 -0.23 -3.36
C LEU A 61 2.68 -1.62 -3.72
N SER A 62 3.55 -2.59 -3.97
CA SER A 62 3.17 -3.98 -4.27
C SER A 62 2.52 -4.65 -3.05
N SER A 63 3.02 -4.40 -1.84
CA SER A 63 2.44 -4.91 -0.60
C SER A 63 1.05 -4.33 -0.33
N LEU A 64 0.85 -3.03 -0.58
CA LEU A 64 -0.48 -2.43 -0.54
C LEU A 64 -1.41 -2.99 -1.62
N ALA A 65 -0.92 -3.17 -2.85
CA ALA A 65 -1.71 -3.69 -3.96
C ALA A 65 -2.21 -5.11 -3.67
N ARG A 66 -1.39 -5.98 -3.07
CA ARG A 66 -1.80 -7.34 -2.67
C ARG A 66 -2.96 -7.34 -1.66
N LYS A 67 -3.00 -6.35 -0.77
CA LYS A 67 -4.06 -6.21 0.24
C LYS A 67 -5.24 -5.36 -0.24
N SER A 68 -5.19 -4.81 -1.45
CA SER A 68 -6.14 -3.79 -1.90
C SER A 68 -7.56 -4.31 -2.01
N GLU A 69 -7.71 -5.53 -2.54
CA GLU A 69 -9.04 -6.11 -2.73
C GLU A 69 -9.68 -6.50 -1.40
N GLU A 70 -8.90 -7.15 -0.52
CA GLU A 70 -9.33 -7.56 0.82
C GLU A 70 -9.73 -6.37 1.70
N LEU A 71 -8.88 -5.33 1.76
CA LEU A 71 -9.06 -4.23 2.72
C LEU A 71 -9.92 -3.08 2.20
N PHE A 72 -9.94 -2.86 0.88
CA PHE A 72 -10.58 -1.69 0.29
C PHE A 72 -11.63 -2.02 -0.78
N GLY A 73 -11.81 -3.30 -1.12
CA GLY A 73 -12.73 -3.72 -2.18
C GLY A 73 -12.32 -3.20 -3.56
N LYS A 74 -11.03 -2.85 -3.76
CA LYS A 74 -10.52 -2.32 -5.03
C LYS A 74 -9.56 -3.32 -5.67
N PRO A 75 -9.61 -3.51 -7.00
CA PRO A 75 -8.74 -4.45 -7.69
C PRO A 75 -7.27 -4.29 -7.26
N GLY A 76 -6.68 -5.40 -6.82
CA GLY A 76 -5.32 -5.47 -6.31
C GLY A 76 -4.35 -6.21 -7.24
N LEU A 77 -3.17 -6.55 -6.72
CA LEU A 77 -2.16 -7.36 -7.42
C LEU A 77 -2.13 -8.77 -6.83
N GLY A 78 -2.11 -9.77 -7.71
CA GLY A 78 -2.04 -11.19 -7.34
C GLY A 78 -3.40 -11.89 -7.39
N PRO A 79 -3.42 -13.23 -7.24
CA PRO A 79 -4.67 -13.97 -7.20
C PRO A 79 -5.48 -13.51 -5.99
N LYS A 80 -6.80 -13.39 -6.19
CA LYS A 80 -7.72 -13.16 -5.08
C LYS A 80 -7.48 -14.26 -4.06
N LEU A 81 -7.36 -13.90 -2.79
CA LEU A 81 -7.49 -14.87 -1.69
C LEU A 81 -8.97 -15.26 -1.54
N SER A 82 -9.62 -15.61 -2.65
CA SER A 82 -10.95 -16.21 -2.67
C SER A 82 -10.75 -17.71 -2.75
N GLU A 83 -11.10 -18.39 -1.66
CA GLU A 83 -11.50 -19.80 -1.65
C GLU A 83 -10.45 -20.81 -2.15
N ILE A 84 -9.46 -21.14 -1.32
CA ILE A 84 -9.11 -22.58 -1.18
C ILE A 84 -10.28 -23.23 -0.42
N VAL A 85 -11.44 -23.31 -1.06
CA VAL A 85 -12.57 -24.11 -0.60
C VAL A 85 -12.27 -25.56 -1.01
N ILE A 86 -11.87 -26.35 -0.01
CA ILE A 86 -12.22 -27.77 0.14
C ILE A 86 -12.10 -28.62 -1.14
N LEU A 87 -10.88 -29.05 -1.49
CA LEU A 87 -10.66 -30.21 -2.38
C LEU A 87 -9.88 -31.35 -1.70
N ASN A 88 -9.90 -31.43 -0.37
CA ASN A 88 -9.10 -32.42 0.36
C ASN A 88 -9.84 -33.19 1.47
N LYS A 89 -11.17 -33.35 1.42
CA LYS A 89 -11.87 -34.19 2.41
C LYS A 89 -12.96 -35.17 1.94
N ASP A 90 -13.21 -35.34 0.64
CA ASP A 90 -14.18 -36.33 0.13
C ASP A 90 -13.52 -37.55 -0.55
N ASN A 91 -12.33 -37.96 -0.13
CA ASN A 91 -11.74 -39.23 -0.54
C ASN A 91 -11.23 -40.01 0.68
N LYS A 92 -12.17 -40.67 1.35
CA LYS A 92 -11.97 -42.00 1.93
C LYS A 92 -13.33 -42.61 2.22
N GLU A 93 -13.77 -43.43 1.27
CA GLU A 93 -14.68 -44.56 1.49
C GLU A 93 -14.20 -45.45 2.66
#